data_AF-A0A0G4IA38-F1
#
_entry.id   AF-A0A0G4IA38-F1
#
_cell.length_a   1.000
_cell.length_b   1.000
_cell.length_c   1.000
_cell.angle_alpha   90.00
_cell.angle_beta   90.00
_cell.angle_gamma   90.00
#
_symmetry.space_group_name_H-M   'P 1'
#
loop_
_entity.id
_entity.type
_entity.pdbx_description
1 polymer ?
#
loop_
_entity_poly.entity_id
_entity_poly.type
_entity_poly.pdbx_seq_one_letter_code
_entity_poly.pdbx_strand_id
1 'polypeptide(L)'
;MDDLSLIFPSSSADCLTSAWSDCIEILGEYGLTLNLGKDKSAAFSPSWRGKTEREIPQQRPPGLEVSTEGYKLMGAAGGGDTFVNILFEKKLGEATKLRKLVEGYGDPQGCSLLFRYCIFPKLVYLARVMADRLYTDIWERADKELGNSFTCSMRLTPEEWIQKKEQIYLPLC
;
A
#
# COMPACT_ATOMS: atom_id res chain seq x y z
N MET A 1 -10.39 -4.25 -14.38
CA MET A 1 -9.89 -3.50 -13.22
C MET A 1 -11.05 -2.67 -12.72
N ASP A 2 -11.42 -2.82 -11.46
CA ASP A 2 -12.61 -2.25 -10.82
C ASP A 2 -12.28 -1.14 -9.81
N ASP A 3 -11.00 -1.00 -9.44
CA ASP A 3 -10.53 0.07 -8.56
C ASP A 3 -10.48 1.41 -9.30
N LEU A 4 -11.38 2.33 -8.92
CA LEU A 4 -11.39 3.73 -9.36
C LEU A 4 -11.04 4.63 -8.16
N SER A 5 -10.23 5.66 -8.38
CA SER A 5 -9.92 6.65 -7.36
C SER A 5 -9.93 8.05 -7.94
N LEU A 6 -10.57 8.97 -7.23
CA LEU A 6 -10.72 10.36 -7.63
C LEU A 6 -10.06 11.24 -6.57
N ILE A 7 -9.24 12.18 -7.02
CA ILE A 7 -8.52 13.12 -6.17
C ILE A 7 -9.03 14.51 -6.48
N PHE A 8 -9.53 15.20 -5.46
CA PHE A 8 -10.05 16.55 -5.58
C PHE A 8 -9.11 17.54 -4.87
N PRO A 9 -8.83 18.70 -5.47
CA PRO A 9 -7.97 19.72 -4.87
C PRO A 9 -8.67 20.50 -3.73
N SER A 10 -10.00 20.42 -3.63
CA SER A 10 -10.79 21.10 -2.60
C SER A 10 -11.27 20.13 -1.53
N SER A 11 -11.25 20.57 -0.28
CA SER A 11 -11.83 19.84 0.86
C SER A 11 -13.28 20.23 1.17
N SER A 12 -13.94 20.98 0.29
CA SER A 12 -15.35 21.34 0.47
C SER A 12 -16.23 20.09 0.41
N ALA A 13 -17.15 19.98 1.37
CA ALA A 13 -18.12 18.89 1.47
C ALA A 13 -18.90 18.67 0.17
N ASP A 14 -19.28 19.78 -0.48
CA ASP A 14 -20.07 19.79 -1.70
C ASP A 14 -19.36 19.08 -2.87
N CYS A 15 -18.01 19.10 -2.90
CA CYS A 15 -17.24 18.43 -3.96
C CYS A 15 -17.30 16.91 -3.83
N LEU A 16 -17.30 16.36 -2.61
CA LEU A 16 -17.39 14.92 -2.41
C LEU A 16 -18.78 14.40 -2.81
N THR A 17 -19.84 15.06 -2.35
CA THR A 17 -21.22 14.68 -2.64
C THR A 17 -21.50 14.73 -4.14
N SER A 18 -21.10 15.83 -4.80
CA SER A 18 -21.33 16.03 -6.23
C SER A 18 -20.58 14.99 -7.05
N ALA A 19 -19.26 14.85 -6.83
CA ALA A 19 -18.48 13.89 -7.59
C ALA A 19 -18.92 12.44 -7.37
N TRP A 20 -19.39 12.12 -6.18
CA TRP A 20 -19.97 10.81 -5.91
C TRP A 20 -21.29 10.58 -6.66
N SER A 21 -22.17 11.56 -6.68
CA SER A 21 -23.43 11.51 -7.44
C SER A 21 -23.13 11.31 -8.93
N ASP A 22 -22.22 12.11 -9.48
CA ASP A 22 -21.79 12.01 -10.88
C ASP A 22 -21.22 10.61 -11.18
N CYS A 23 -20.43 10.04 -10.27
CA CYS A 23 -19.92 8.67 -10.43
C CYS A 23 -21.02 7.62 -10.48
N ILE A 24 -22.03 7.72 -9.60
CA ILE A 24 -23.16 6.78 -9.61
C ILE A 24 -23.93 6.90 -10.91
N GLU A 25 -24.20 8.12 -11.37
CA GLU A 25 -24.92 8.37 -12.62
C GLU A 25 -24.16 7.79 -13.81
N ILE A 26 -22.89 8.16 -13.97
CA ILE A 26 -22.04 7.67 -15.06
C ILE A 26 -21.93 6.14 -15.02
N LEU A 27 -21.63 5.53 -13.86
CA LEU A 27 -21.55 4.07 -13.76
C LEU A 27 -22.88 3.40 -14.07
N GLY A 28 -24.00 4.01 -13.67
CA GLY A 28 -25.35 3.57 -13.96
C GLY A 28 -25.66 3.48 -15.45
N GLU A 29 -25.14 4.42 -16.27
CA GLU A 29 -25.26 4.37 -17.73
C GLU A 29 -24.66 3.09 -18.35
N TYR A 30 -23.65 2.51 -17.70
CA TYR A 30 -23.01 1.26 -18.11
C TYR A 30 -23.58 0.03 -17.39
N GLY A 31 -24.64 0.18 -16.58
CA GLY A 31 -25.19 -0.90 -15.77
C GLY A 31 -24.28 -1.35 -14.62
N LEU A 32 -23.39 -0.47 -14.17
CA LEU A 32 -22.43 -0.73 -13.08
C LEU A 32 -22.90 -0.05 -11.78
N THR A 33 -22.49 -0.62 -10.65
CA THR A 33 -22.79 -0.11 -9.31
C THR A 33 -21.54 -0.05 -8.45
N LEU A 34 -21.45 0.96 -7.58
CA LEU A 34 -20.37 1.07 -6.61
C LEU A 34 -20.46 0.01 -5.53
N ASN A 35 -19.31 -0.54 -5.14
CA ASN A 35 -19.22 -1.51 -4.06
C ASN A 35 -19.06 -0.79 -2.71
N LEU A 36 -20.19 -0.58 -2.02
CA LEU A 36 -20.24 0.05 -0.69
C LEU A 36 -19.90 -0.91 0.44
N GLY A 37 -19.28 -2.06 0.11
CA GLY A 37 -18.73 -2.97 1.10
C GLY A 37 -17.60 -2.30 1.89
N LYS A 38 -17.43 -2.78 3.12
CA LYS A 38 -16.34 -2.35 3.99
C LYS A 38 -14.98 -2.46 3.29
N ASP A 39 -14.13 -1.45 3.47
CA ASP A 39 -12.80 -1.35 2.86
C ASP A 39 -12.79 -1.32 1.31
N LYS A 40 -13.93 -1.10 0.63
CA LYS A 40 -14.02 -1.03 -0.84
C LYS A 40 -14.14 0.40 -1.34
N SER A 41 -15.30 1.03 -1.14
CA SER A 41 -15.48 2.45 -1.41
C SER A 41 -15.32 3.24 -0.12
N ALA A 42 -14.29 4.07 -0.06
CA ALA A 42 -14.02 4.92 1.09
C ALA A 42 -13.57 6.31 0.66
N ALA A 43 -13.94 7.31 1.45
CA ALA A 43 -13.42 8.66 1.33
C ALA A 43 -12.38 8.97 2.41
N PHE A 44 -11.40 9.79 2.06
CA PHE A 44 -10.40 10.29 2.99
C PHE A 44 -10.11 11.78 2.70
N SER A 45 -9.94 12.55 3.76
CA SER A 45 -9.38 13.91 3.71
C SER A 45 -8.42 14.12 4.88
N PRO A 46 -7.26 14.77 4.66
CA PRO A 46 -6.39 15.19 5.76
C PRO A 46 -7.11 16.05 6.81
N SER A 47 -8.13 16.83 6.40
CA SER A 47 -8.89 17.71 7.29
C SER A 47 -9.87 16.98 8.22
N TRP A 48 -10.01 15.66 8.07
CA TRP A 48 -10.86 14.81 8.92
C TRP A 48 -10.09 14.10 10.03
N ARG A 49 -8.75 14.24 10.07
CA ARG A 49 -7.94 13.58 11.10
C ARG A 49 -8.37 14.03 12.50
N GLY A 50 -8.58 13.06 13.39
CA GLY A 50 -8.98 13.31 14.79
C GLY A 50 -10.44 13.76 14.96
N LYS A 51 -11.23 13.83 13.88
CA LYS A 51 -12.65 14.14 13.95
C LYS A 51 -13.48 12.88 14.14
N THR A 52 -14.57 12.98 14.89
CA THR A 52 -15.59 11.95 14.96
C THR A 52 -16.44 11.94 13.69
N GLU A 53 -17.15 10.84 13.41
CA GLU A 53 -18.08 10.76 12.26
C GLU A 53 -19.11 11.92 12.23
N ARG A 54 -19.48 12.47 13.39
CA ARG A 54 -20.43 13.58 13.49
C ARG A 54 -19.85 14.93 13.04
N GLU A 55 -18.52 15.07 13.11
CA GLU A 55 -17.77 16.28 12.78
C GLU A 55 -17.22 16.27 11.34
N ILE A 56 -17.24 15.10 10.70
CA ILE A 56 -17.01 14.93 9.26
C ILE A 56 -18.26 15.44 8.51
N PRO A 57 -18.12 16.03 7.32
CA PRO A 57 -19.25 16.54 6.56
C PRO A 57 -20.41 15.54 6.50
N GLN A 58 -21.58 15.94 7.01
CA GLN A 58 -22.77 15.08 7.09
C GLN A 58 -23.34 14.72 5.72
N GLN A 59 -22.96 15.44 4.66
CA GLN A 59 -23.35 15.16 3.29
C GLN A 59 -22.57 13.98 2.68
N ARG A 60 -22.26 12.94 3.46
CA ARG A 60 -21.71 11.73 2.89
C ARG A 60 -22.84 10.91 2.23
N PRO A 61 -22.59 10.31 1.07
CA PRO A 61 -23.49 9.34 0.49
C PRO A 61 -23.79 8.19 1.46
N PRO A 62 -25.03 7.68 1.52
CA PRO A 62 -25.37 6.53 2.35
C PRO A 62 -24.48 5.33 2.02
N GLY A 63 -23.91 4.69 3.05
CA GLY A 63 -23.06 3.51 2.89
C GLY A 63 -21.60 3.80 2.52
N LEU A 64 -21.21 5.05 2.25
CA LEU A 64 -19.81 5.41 2.05
C LEU A 64 -19.06 5.39 3.40
N GLU A 65 -18.04 4.55 3.47
CA GLU A 65 -17.10 4.52 4.59
C GLU A 65 -16.20 5.76 4.54
N VAL A 66 -15.94 6.35 5.70
CA VAL A 66 -15.01 7.48 5.81
C VAL A 66 -13.87 7.08 6.71
N SER A 67 -12.65 7.30 6.21
CA SER A 67 -11.44 7.08 6.99
C SER A 67 -10.87 8.42 7.46
N THR A 68 -10.55 8.50 8.76
CA THR A 68 -9.86 9.64 9.38
C THR A 68 -8.35 9.46 9.40
N GLU A 69 -7.90 8.21 9.25
CA GLU A 69 -6.49 7.83 9.46
C GLU A 69 -5.73 7.77 8.14
N GLY A 70 -6.35 7.30 7.07
CA GLY A 70 -5.70 7.14 5.78
C GLY A 70 -6.48 6.34 4.75
N TYR A 71 -5.90 6.14 3.58
CA TYR A 71 -6.52 5.41 2.48
C TYR A 71 -5.55 4.37 1.92
N LYS A 72 -6.11 3.39 1.20
CA LYS A 72 -5.32 2.41 0.44
C LYS A 72 -5.59 2.60 -1.04
N LEU A 73 -4.55 2.79 -1.83
CA LEU A 73 -4.64 2.89 -3.29
C LEU A 73 -3.72 1.85 -3.92
N MET A 74 -4.24 0.91 -4.69
CA MET A 74 -3.42 -0.13 -5.34
C MET A 74 -2.54 -0.95 -4.38
N GLY A 75 -2.91 -1.01 -3.10
CA GLY A 75 -2.12 -1.64 -2.02
C GLY A 75 -1.16 -0.70 -1.29
N ALA A 76 -1.07 0.57 -1.68
CA ALA A 76 -0.29 1.64 -1.06
C ALA A 76 -1.06 2.33 0.04
N ALA A 77 -0.46 2.64 1.17
CA ALA A 77 -1.07 3.53 2.15
C ALA A 77 -0.77 4.99 1.84
N GLY A 78 -1.78 5.84 1.99
CA GLY A 78 -1.64 7.29 2.14
C GLY A 78 -2.37 7.77 3.39
N GLY A 79 -2.10 9.00 3.81
CA GLY A 79 -2.75 9.61 4.98
C GLY A 79 -1.79 9.85 6.13
N GLY A 80 -2.18 9.45 7.34
CA GLY A 80 -1.39 9.63 8.56
C GLY A 80 -0.28 8.61 8.75
N ASP A 81 0.80 9.06 9.37
CA ASP A 81 2.03 8.28 9.53
C ASP A 81 1.78 6.99 10.31
N THR A 82 0.95 7.03 11.37
CA THR A 82 0.54 5.83 12.11
C THR A 82 -0.16 4.81 11.21
N PHE A 83 -1.07 5.26 10.34
CA PHE A 83 -1.78 4.38 9.41
C PHE A 83 -0.83 3.76 8.38
N VAL A 84 0.06 4.58 7.81
CA VAL A 84 1.09 4.13 6.88
C VAL A 84 2.01 3.11 7.55
N ASN A 85 2.49 3.38 8.76
CA ASN A 85 3.35 2.49 9.54
C ASN A 85 2.67 1.16 9.85
N ILE A 86 1.39 1.16 10.26
CA ILE A 86 0.65 -0.09 10.53
C ILE A 86 0.54 -0.94 9.26
N LEU A 87 0.22 -0.33 8.11
CA LEU A 87 0.14 -1.07 6.86
C LEU A 87 1.51 -1.60 6.43
N PHE A 88 2.56 -0.79 6.61
CA PHE A 88 3.93 -1.18 6.35
C PHE A 88 4.34 -2.41 7.15
N GLU A 89 4.19 -2.37 8.47
CA GLU A 89 4.53 -3.48 9.37
C GLU A 89 3.75 -4.75 9.03
N LYS A 90 2.46 -4.61 8.68
CA LYS A 90 1.66 -5.75 8.21
C LYS A 90 2.27 -6.37 6.95
N LYS A 91 2.66 -5.55 5.97
CA LYS A 91 3.22 -6.01 4.71
C LYS A 91 4.63 -6.58 4.86
N LEU A 92 5.45 -5.98 5.71
CA LEU A 92 6.76 -6.50 6.09
C LEU A 92 6.59 -7.88 6.74
N GLY A 93 5.66 -8.01 7.69
CA GLY A 93 5.33 -9.29 8.32
C GLY A 93 4.85 -10.36 7.33
N GLU A 94 4.03 -9.99 6.33
CA GLU A 94 3.62 -10.89 5.24
C GLU A 94 4.84 -11.36 4.41
N ALA A 95 5.76 -10.46 4.09
CA ALA A 95 6.98 -10.78 3.35
C ALA A 95 7.94 -11.67 4.17
N THR A 96 8.15 -11.36 5.46
CA THR A 96 8.97 -12.16 6.38
C THR A 96 8.39 -13.56 6.57
N LYS A 97 7.06 -13.72 6.64
CA LYS A 97 6.42 -15.05 6.68
C LYS A 97 6.69 -15.84 5.41
N LEU A 98 6.54 -15.20 4.24
CA LEU A 98 6.79 -15.85 2.96
C LEU A 98 8.25 -16.27 2.81
N ARG A 99 9.19 -15.44 3.28
CA ARG A 99 10.61 -15.80 3.39
C ARG A 99 10.81 -17.11 4.16
N LYS A 100 10.26 -17.23 5.37
CA LYS A 100 10.46 -18.42 6.22
C LYS A 100 9.96 -19.69 5.53
N LEU A 101 8.87 -19.58 4.76
CA LEU A 101 8.37 -20.70 3.95
C LEU A 101 9.35 -21.07 2.82
N VAL A 102 9.96 -20.08 2.17
CA VAL A 102 10.99 -20.30 1.14
C VAL A 102 12.25 -20.91 1.74
N GLU A 103 12.72 -20.46 2.90
CA GLU A 103 13.88 -21.06 3.60
C GLU A 103 13.64 -22.54 3.93
N GLY A 104 12.40 -22.90 4.29
CA GLY A 104 11.99 -24.27 4.56
C GLY A 104 11.75 -25.14 3.31
N TYR A 105 11.84 -24.60 2.11
CA TYR A 105 11.57 -25.34 0.86
C TYR A 105 12.64 -26.39 0.53
N GLY A 106 13.87 -26.20 1.00
CA GLY A 106 14.94 -27.22 0.95
C GLY A 106 15.66 -27.38 -0.39
N ASP A 107 15.07 -26.97 -1.52
CA ASP A 107 15.74 -26.92 -2.82
C ASP A 107 16.32 -25.52 -3.10
N PRO A 108 17.67 -25.36 -3.18
CA PRO A 108 18.29 -24.06 -3.41
C PRO A 108 17.83 -23.35 -4.68
N GLN A 109 17.57 -24.08 -5.78
CA GLN A 109 17.19 -23.46 -7.05
C GLN A 109 15.75 -22.94 -7.01
N GLY A 110 14.81 -23.75 -6.50
CA GLY A 110 13.44 -23.32 -6.27
C GLY A 110 13.34 -22.21 -5.22
N CYS A 111 14.17 -22.22 -4.18
CA CYS A 111 14.25 -21.10 -3.23
C CYS A 111 14.61 -19.78 -3.94
N SER A 112 15.64 -19.81 -4.80
CA SER A 112 16.05 -18.64 -5.57
C SER A 112 14.93 -18.12 -6.47
N LEU A 113 14.22 -19.01 -7.17
CA LEU A 113 13.10 -18.65 -8.05
C LEU A 113 11.91 -18.07 -7.27
N LEU A 114 11.49 -18.73 -6.19
CA LEU A 114 10.40 -18.26 -5.32
C LEU A 114 10.74 -16.91 -4.69
N PHE A 115 11.99 -16.73 -4.27
CA PHE A 115 12.44 -15.45 -3.78
C PHE A 115 12.31 -14.38 -4.87
N ARG A 116 12.90 -14.61 -6.05
CA ARG A 116 12.97 -13.65 -7.16
C ARG A 116 11.60 -13.24 -7.69
N TYR A 117 10.64 -14.17 -7.73
CA TYR A 117 9.34 -13.93 -8.36
C TYR A 117 8.19 -13.68 -7.36
N CYS A 118 8.30 -14.12 -6.10
CA CYS A 118 7.21 -14.01 -5.14
C CYS A 118 7.49 -13.06 -3.97
N ILE A 119 8.72 -13.03 -3.46
CA ILE A 119 9.10 -12.18 -2.33
C ILE A 119 9.61 -10.85 -2.85
N PHE A 120 10.61 -10.90 -3.74
CA PHE A 120 11.33 -9.73 -4.19
C PHE A 120 10.43 -8.62 -4.78
N PRO A 121 9.45 -8.90 -5.67
CA PRO A 121 8.58 -7.85 -6.20
C PRO A 121 7.74 -7.17 -5.12
N LYS A 122 7.34 -7.91 -4.06
CA LYS A 122 6.65 -7.32 -2.92
C LYS A 122 7.57 -6.37 -2.18
N LEU A 123 8.83 -6.73 -1.97
CA LEU A 123 9.80 -5.85 -1.29
C LEU A 123 10.06 -4.56 -2.07
N VAL A 124 10.24 -4.67 -3.40
CA VAL A 124 10.40 -3.50 -4.28
C VAL A 124 9.15 -2.61 -4.23
N TYR A 125 7.97 -3.23 -4.21
CA TYR A 125 6.72 -2.49 -4.06
C TYR A 125 6.67 -1.73 -2.72
N LEU A 126 7.00 -2.38 -1.60
CA LEU A 126 7.04 -1.73 -0.29
C LEU A 126 8.05 -0.58 -0.24
N ALA A 127 9.23 -0.79 -0.82
CA ALA A 127 10.25 0.24 -0.96
C ALA A 127 9.74 1.45 -1.71
N ARG A 128 9.17 1.28 -2.89
CA ARG A 128 8.77 2.41 -3.73
C ARG A 128 7.61 3.20 -3.15
N VAL A 129 6.68 2.50 -2.53
CA VAL A 129 5.41 3.10 -2.12
C VAL A 129 5.52 3.79 -0.77
N MET A 130 6.48 3.37 0.07
CA MET A 130 6.56 3.84 1.45
C MET A 130 7.92 4.42 1.83
N ALA A 131 8.96 4.35 0.99
CA ALA A 131 10.28 4.91 1.32
C ALA A 131 10.23 6.39 1.72
N ASP A 132 9.46 7.22 1.01
CA ASP A 132 9.39 8.66 1.27
C ASP A 132 8.51 9.01 2.50
N ARG A 133 7.79 8.03 3.05
CA ARG A 133 6.79 8.20 4.11
C ARG A 133 7.20 7.61 5.45
N LEU A 134 8.20 6.72 5.47
CA LEU A 134 8.65 6.04 6.67
C LEU A 134 9.79 6.80 7.34
N TYR A 135 9.85 6.73 8.66
CA TYR A 135 11.03 7.16 9.39
C TYR A 135 12.24 6.30 9.00
N THR A 136 13.41 6.94 8.92
CA THR A 136 14.65 6.30 8.48
C THR A 136 14.98 5.03 9.28
N ASP A 137 14.72 5.00 10.57
CA ASP A 137 15.01 3.86 11.46
C ASP A 137 14.11 2.64 11.19
N ILE A 138 12.82 2.88 10.89
CA ILE A 138 11.87 1.83 10.49
C ILE A 138 12.31 1.23 9.16
N TRP A 139 12.69 2.10 8.21
CA TRP A 139 13.14 1.68 6.89
C TRP A 139 14.45 0.91 6.93
N GLU A 140 15.45 1.39 7.68
CA GLU A 140 16.74 0.71 7.85
C GLU A 140 16.58 -0.69 8.47
N ARG A 141 15.68 -0.84 9.45
CA ARG A 141 15.38 -2.14 10.05
C ARG A 141 14.80 -3.10 9.01
N ALA A 142 13.81 -2.65 8.26
CA ALA A 142 13.19 -3.45 7.21
C ALA A 142 14.21 -3.82 6.13
N ASP A 143 14.98 -2.85 5.64
CA ASP A 143 16.01 -3.09 4.63
C ASP A 143 17.07 -4.09 5.10
N LYS A 144 17.48 -4.02 6.38
CA LYS A 144 18.40 -5.01 6.97
C LYS A 144 17.77 -6.41 7.04
N GLU A 145 16.52 -6.53 7.50
CA GLU A 145 15.83 -7.82 7.60
C GLU A 145 15.62 -8.46 6.22
N LEU A 146 15.29 -7.63 5.24
CA LEU A 146 15.06 -8.01 3.85
C LEU A 146 16.36 -8.32 3.10
N GLY A 147 17.39 -7.50 3.27
CA GLY A 147 18.70 -7.67 2.66
C GLY A 147 19.38 -8.94 3.15
N ASN A 148 19.35 -9.20 4.47
CA ASN A 148 19.86 -10.46 5.04
C ASN A 148 19.13 -11.69 4.50
N SER A 149 17.82 -11.58 4.28
CA SER A 149 17.05 -12.64 3.65
C SER A 149 17.50 -12.91 2.21
N PHE A 150 17.80 -11.85 1.47
CA PHE A 150 18.16 -11.91 0.07
C PHE A 150 19.52 -12.56 -0.13
N THR A 151 20.54 -12.12 0.62
CA THR A 151 21.88 -12.68 0.59
C THR A 151 21.88 -14.15 0.97
N CYS A 152 21.17 -14.53 2.04
CA CYS A 152 21.05 -15.94 2.44
C CYS A 152 20.36 -16.82 1.38
N SER A 153 19.26 -16.36 0.77
CA SER A 153 18.49 -17.16 -0.19
C SER A 153 19.18 -17.27 -1.55
N MET A 154 19.88 -16.23 -2.00
CA MET A 154 20.53 -16.18 -3.30
C MET A 154 22.03 -16.58 -3.22
N ARG A 155 22.53 -16.89 -2.02
CA ARG A 155 23.96 -17.09 -1.72
C ARG A 155 24.83 -15.94 -2.21
N LEU A 156 24.27 -14.73 -2.21
CA LEU A 156 24.99 -13.53 -2.62
C LEU A 156 25.81 -13.03 -1.45
N THR A 157 26.97 -12.46 -1.76
CA THR A 157 27.72 -11.72 -0.76
C THR A 157 27.03 -10.38 -0.45
N PRO A 158 27.28 -9.78 0.73
CA PRO A 158 26.77 -8.45 1.05
C PRO A 158 27.10 -7.39 -0.01
N GLU A 159 28.26 -7.48 -0.65
CA GLU A 159 28.70 -6.57 -1.71
C GLU A 159 27.86 -6.72 -2.98
N GLU A 160 27.58 -7.96 -3.40
CA GLU A 160 26.70 -8.23 -4.55
C GLU A 160 25.27 -7.77 -4.30
N TRP A 161 24.82 -7.81 -3.04
CA TRP A 161 23.55 -7.23 -2.65
C TRP A 161 23.56 -5.71 -2.76
N ILE A 162 24.57 -5.01 -2.24
CA ILE A 162 24.65 -3.54 -2.29
C ILE A 162 24.61 -3.04 -3.74
N GLN A 163 25.34 -3.66 -4.66
CA GLN A 163 25.31 -3.30 -6.08
C GLN A 163 23.95 -3.52 -6.73
N LYS A 164 23.28 -4.64 -6.42
CA LYS A 164 21.92 -4.90 -6.95
C LYS A 164 20.89 -3.98 -6.30
N LYS A 165 21.04 -3.68 -5.01
CA LYS A 165 20.18 -2.79 -4.24
C LYS A 165 20.07 -1.44 -4.93
N GLU A 166 21.18 -0.83 -5.33
CA GLU A 166 21.15 0.46 -6.03
C GLU A 166 20.34 0.42 -7.34
N GLN A 167 20.40 -0.68 -8.10
CA GLN A 167 19.62 -0.86 -9.33
C GLN A 167 18.10 -1.00 -9.10
N ILE A 168 17.70 -1.39 -7.89
CA ILE A 168 16.30 -1.65 -7.52
C ILE A 168 15.56 -0.36 -7.18
N TYR A 169 16.29 0.60 -6.60
CA TYR A 169 15.81 1.94 -6.26
C TYR A 169 15.91 2.93 -7.44
N LEU A 170 16.48 2.52 -8.57
CA LEU A 170 16.41 3.34 -9.79
C LEU A 170 14.96 3.41 -10.28
N PRO A 171 14.53 4.55 -10.84
CA PRO A 171 13.26 4.64 -11.55
C PRO A 171 13.25 3.59 -12.66
N LEU A 172 12.12 2.89 -12.85
CA LEU A 172 11.92 2.15 -14.09
C LEU A 172 11.78 3.21 -15.19
N CYS A 173 12.80 3.31 -16.04
CA CYS A 173 12.69 4.02 -17.31
C CYS A 173 11.54 3.43 -18.15
#